data_AF-A0AAP0PFR2-F1
#
_entry.id   AF-A0AAP0PFR2-F1
#
_cell.length_a   1.000
_cell.length_b   1.000
_cell.length_c   1.000
_cell.angle_alpha   90.00
_cell.angle_beta   90.00
_cell.angle_gamma   90.00
#
_symmetry.space_group_name_H-M   'P 1'
#
loop_
_entity.id
_entity.type
_entity.pdbx_description
1 polymer ?
#
loop_
_entity_poly.entity_id
_entity_poly.type
_entity_poly.pdbx_seq_one_letter_code
_entity_poly.pdbx_strand_id
1 'polypeptide(L)'
;MLMKQIWRLVNNGDSLAARLLKARYFPNSHIWDANVGRNLSYIWRSILFSTPNLRGGCRWKVGDGKLIDVFKGPWLPDLANQRVQTNVIDELGETKVCALMSIEEKGWEVDIV
;
A
#
# COMPACT_ATOMS: atom_id res chain seq x y z
N MET A 1 16.46 7.94 10.87
CA MET A 1 15.34 7.87 11.85
C MET A 1 13.97 8.26 11.27
N LEU A 2 13.87 8.95 10.12
CA LEU A 2 12.59 9.28 9.48
C LEU A 2 11.76 8.07 9.03
N MET A 3 12.35 7.09 8.34
CA MET A 3 11.61 5.91 7.86
C MET A 3 10.87 5.17 8.99
N LYS A 4 11.47 5.08 10.18
CA LYS A 4 10.80 4.49 11.37
C LYS A 4 9.61 5.31 11.83
N GLN A 5 9.68 6.65 11.76
CA GLN A 5 8.56 7.53 12.11
C GLN A 5 7.42 7.42 11.09
N ILE A 6 7.76 7.38 9.79
CA ILE A 6 6.77 7.18 8.71
C ILE A 6 6.11 5.81 8.86
N TRP A 7 6.89 4.76 9.14
CA TRP A 7 6.36 3.43 9.39
C TRP A 7 5.37 3.40 10.57
N ARG A 8 5.68 4.10 11.66
CA ARG A 8 4.75 4.26 12.79
C ARG A 8 3.48 5.03 12.39
N LEU A 9 3.58 6.03 11.53
CA LEU A 9 2.41 6.77 11.01
C LEU A 9 1.52 5.88 10.13
N VAL A 10 2.14 4.98 9.35
CA VAL A 10 1.42 4.00 8.52
C VAL A 10 0.71 2.95 9.39
N ASN A 11 1.40 2.39 10.38
CA ASN A 11 0.92 1.23 11.12
C ASN A 11 0.12 1.58 12.38
N ASN A 12 0.41 2.71 13.04
CA ASN A 12 -0.17 3.12 14.32
C ASN A 12 -0.82 4.50 14.22
N GLY A 13 -1.97 4.54 13.54
CA GLY A 13 -2.76 5.76 13.31
C GLY A 13 -3.41 6.37 14.57
N ASP A 14 -3.45 5.63 15.69
CA ASP A 14 -4.23 6.03 16.88
C ASP A 14 -3.52 7.04 17.80
N SER A 15 -2.21 7.23 17.62
CA SER A 15 -1.48 8.23 18.40
C SER A 15 -1.98 9.64 18.09
N LEU A 16 -2.03 10.52 19.11
CA LEU A 16 -2.47 11.91 18.95
C LEU A 16 -1.66 12.65 17.87
N ALA A 17 -0.35 12.40 17.81
CA ALA A 17 0.52 12.92 16.77
C ALA A 17 0.14 12.44 15.37
N ALA A 18 -0.16 11.16 15.19
CA ALA A 18 -0.59 10.61 13.90
C ALA A 18 -1.94 11.18 13.46
N ARG A 19 -2.91 11.29 14.38
CA ARG A 19 -4.22 11.90 14.11
C ARG A 19 -4.10 13.37 13.73
N LEU A 20 -3.24 14.14 14.40
CA LEU A 20 -3.00 15.54 14.09
C LEU A 20 -2.34 15.72 12.72
N LEU A 21 -1.36 14.87 12.39
CA LEU A 21 -0.71 14.88 11.08
C LEU A 21 -1.69 14.49 9.96
N LYS A 22 -2.52 13.47 10.18
CA LYS A 22 -3.59 13.08 9.25
C LYS A 22 -4.56 14.23 9.02
N ALA A 23 -5.13 14.80 10.09
CA ALA A 23 -6.08 15.90 9.99
C ALA A 23 -5.51 17.12 9.25
N ARG A 24 -4.23 17.41 9.44
CA ARG A 24 -3.57 18.57 8.82
C ARG A 24 -3.16 18.35 7.36
N TYR A 25 -2.66 17.16 7.02
CA TYR A 25 -1.95 16.95 5.76
C TYR A 25 -2.60 15.94 4.82
N PHE A 26 -3.39 15.00 5.33
CA PHE A 26 -4.07 13.97 4.53
C PHE A 26 -5.41 13.55 5.18
N PRO A 27 -6.37 14.48 5.37
CA PRO A 27 -7.56 14.22 6.18
C PRO A 27 -8.47 13.13 5.59
N ASN A 28 -8.60 13.13 4.26
CA ASN A 28 -9.50 12.25 3.51
C ASN A 28 -8.73 11.19 2.68
N SER A 29 -7.44 11.02 2.92
CA SER A 29 -6.60 10.09 2.16
C SER A 29 -5.67 9.30 3.07
N HIS A 30 -4.89 8.40 2.47
CA HIS A 30 -3.83 7.68 3.17
C HIS A 30 -2.51 8.44 3.06
N ILE A 31 -1.55 8.16 3.95
CA ILE A 31 -0.20 8.75 3.90
C ILE A 31 0.52 8.45 2.57
N TRP A 32 0.14 7.36 1.89
CA TRP A 32 0.69 6.98 0.58
C TRP A 32 0.21 7.89 -0.56
N ASP A 33 -0.91 8.59 -0.35
CA ASP A 33 -1.58 9.45 -1.32
C ASP A 33 -1.60 10.90 -0.84
N ALA A 34 -0.76 11.24 0.14
CA ALA A 34 -0.66 12.58 0.67
C ALA A 34 -0.03 13.52 -0.35
N ASN A 35 -0.68 14.66 -0.61
CA ASN A 35 -0.25 15.61 -1.64
C ASN A 35 0.65 16.72 -1.07
N VAL A 36 1.49 17.28 -1.94
CA VAL A 36 2.33 18.44 -1.65
C VAL A 36 1.46 19.71 -1.66
N GLY A 37 0.85 20.02 -0.52
CA GLY A 37 0.12 21.30 -0.34
C GLY A 37 1.04 22.53 -0.34
N ARG A 38 0.45 23.73 -0.39
CA ARG A 38 1.22 25.01 -0.42
C ARG A 38 1.94 25.36 0.90
N ASN A 39 1.46 24.89 2.05
CA ASN A 39 1.97 25.27 3.38
C ASN A 39 2.42 24.06 4.23
N LEU A 40 3.48 23.39 3.78
CA LEU A 40 4.05 22.24 4.48
C LEU A 40 5.15 22.66 5.45
N SER A 41 5.15 22.07 6.64
CA SER A 41 6.28 22.20 7.55
C SER A 41 7.51 21.52 6.96
N TYR A 42 8.70 21.94 7.38
CA TYR A 42 9.95 21.31 6.94
C TYR A 42 9.97 19.80 7.21
N ILE A 43 9.49 19.41 8.39
CA ILE A 43 9.36 18.00 8.81
C ILE A 43 8.44 17.24 7.85
N TRP A 44 7.28 17.82 7.51
CA TRP A 44 6.33 17.16 6.61
C TRP A 44 6.85 17.04 5.18
N ARG A 45 7.59 18.02 4.67
CA ARG A 45 8.27 17.91 3.36
C ARG A 45 9.26 16.75 3.34
N SER A 46 10.06 16.59 4.40
CA SER A 46 11.00 15.48 4.51
C SER A 46 10.31 14.11 4.59
N ILE A 47 9.18 14.04 5.31
CA ILE A 47 8.33 12.85 5.37
C ILE A 47 7.80 12.52 3.96
N LEU A 48 7.12 13.46 3.30
CA LEU A 48 6.57 13.26 1.96
C LEU A 48 7.63 12.85 0.93
N PHE A 49 8.80 13.48 0.95
CA PHE A 49 9.91 13.15 0.06
C PHE A 49 10.41 11.71 0.28
N SER A 50 10.36 11.24 1.53
CA SER A 50 10.82 9.88 1.89
C SER A 50 9.74 8.81 1.73
N THR A 51 8.46 9.19 1.63
CA THR A 51 7.34 8.25 1.52
C THR A 51 7.42 7.34 0.27
N PRO A 52 7.76 7.82 -0.94
CA PRO A 52 7.96 6.96 -2.10
C PRO A 52 9.07 5.92 -1.90
N ASN A 53 10.18 6.31 -1.26
CA ASN A 53 11.29 5.40 -0.96
C ASN A 53 10.85 4.28 0.00
N LEU A 54 10.08 4.63 1.02
CA LEU A 54 9.50 3.64 1.92
C LEU A 54 8.52 2.73 1.17
N ARG A 55 7.64 3.30 0.33
CA ARG A 55 6.66 2.56 -0.47
C ARG A 55 7.33 1.54 -1.39
N GLY A 56 8.46 1.90 -2.01
CA GLY A 56 9.23 1.00 -2.88
C GLY A 56 9.84 -0.20 -2.15
N GLY A 57 10.14 -0.08 -0.86
CA GLY A 57 10.60 -1.19 -0.02
C GLY A 57 9.47 -1.99 0.64
N CYS A 58 8.21 -1.59 0.46
CA CYS A 58 7.05 -2.28 1.04
C CYS A 58 6.40 -3.22 0.03
N ARG A 59 5.88 -4.33 0.55
CA ARG A 59 5.02 -5.26 -0.19
C ARG A 59 3.74 -5.52 0.55
N TRP A 60 2.71 -5.92 -0.18
CA TRP A 60 1.47 -6.37 0.43
C TRP A 60 1.68 -7.73 1.09
N LYS A 61 1.14 -7.87 2.30
CA LYS A 61 0.92 -9.18 2.91
C LYS A 61 -0.55 -9.53 2.69
N VAL A 62 -0.80 -10.53 1.85
CA VAL A 62 -2.16 -10.93 1.49
C VAL A 62 -2.84 -11.57 2.72
N GLY A 63 -3.98 -11.01 3.10
CA GLY A 63 -4.88 -11.54 4.13
C GLY A 63 -6.12 -12.17 3.49
N ASP A 64 -7.11 -11.35 3.17
CA ASP A 64 -8.33 -11.74 2.44
C ASP A 64 -8.34 -11.31 0.97
N GLY A 65 -7.33 -10.55 0.53
CA GLY A 65 -7.11 -10.15 -0.87
C GLY A 65 -8.11 -9.12 -1.43
N LYS A 66 -9.15 -8.70 -0.69
CA LYS A 66 -10.26 -7.87 -1.22
C LYS A 66 -9.85 -6.46 -1.63
N LEU A 67 -8.84 -5.92 -0.93
CA LEU A 67 -8.34 -4.56 -1.14
C LEU A 67 -7.08 -4.50 -2.00
N ILE A 68 -6.58 -5.65 -2.47
CA ILE A 68 -5.33 -5.74 -3.23
C ILE A 68 -5.67 -6.00 -4.69
N ASP A 69 -5.25 -5.12 -5.59
CA ASP A 69 -5.34 -5.32 -7.03
C ASP A 69 -4.24 -6.26 -7.52
N VAL A 70 -4.60 -7.23 -8.36
CA VAL A 70 -3.68 -8.24 -8.91
C VAL A 70 -2.54 -7.58 -9.69
N PHE A 71 -2.83 -6.56 -10.51
CA PHE A 71 -1.85 -5.98 -11.43
C PHE A 71 -1.20 -4.68 -10.93
N LYS A 72 -1.74 -4.01 -9.89
CA LYS A 72 -1.27 -2.66 -9.49
C LYS A 72 -0.24 -2.66 -8.37
N GLY A 73 -0.07 -3.77 -7.64
CA GLY A 73 0.70 -3.80 -6.40
C GLY A 73 1.74 -4.92 -6.32
N PRO A 74 2.83 -4.75 -5.54
CA PRO A 74 3.77 -5.82 -5.23
C PRO A 74 3.19 -6.72 -4.12
N TRP A 75 2.50 -7.79 -4.49
CA TRP A 75 1.88 -8.74 -3.55
C TRP A 75 2.34 -10.18 -3.74
N LEU A 76 3.01 -10.51 -4.85
CA LEU A 76 3.48 -11.86 -5.12
C LEU A 76 4.54 -12.28 -4.08
N PRO A 77 4.57 -13.57 -3.70
CA PRO A 77 5.54 -14.09 -2.75
C PRO A 77 6.97 -14.16 -3.34
N ASP A 78 7.10 -14.19 -4.68
CA ASP A 78 8.38 -14.20 -5.36
C ASP A 78 9.19 -12.93 -5.07
N LEU A 79 10.42 -13.12 -4.60
CA LEU A 79 11.35 -12.06 -4.24
C LEU A 79 11.92 -11.36 -5.48
N ALA A 80 12.08 -12.10 -6.59
CA ALA A 80 12.57 -11.56 -7.86
C ALA A 80 11.46 -10.82 -8.62
N ASN A 81 10.26 -11.41 -8.68
CA ASN A 81 9.11 -10.84 -9.39
C ASN A 81 7.92 -10.62 -8.46
N GLN A 82 7.93 -9.49 -7.76
CA GLN A 82 6.89 -9.17 -6.75
C GLN A 82 5.57 -8.69 -7.38
N ARG A 83 5.54 -8.45 -8.71
CA ARG A 83 4.39 -7.97 -9.48
C ARG A 83 4.14 -8.88 -10.67
N VAL A 84 2.87 -9.00 -11.05
CA VAL A 84 2.48 -9.68 -12.29
C VAL A 84 3.08 -8.91 -13.47
N GLN A 85 3.81 -9.61 -14.34
CA GLN A 85 4.47 -9.01 -15.51
C GLN A 85 3.66 -9.12 -16.80
N THR A 86 2.58 -9.91 -16.79
CA THR A 86 1.69 -10.09 -17.93
C THR A 86 0.99 -8.77 -18.28
N ASN A 87 0.85 -8.51 -19.58
CA ASN A 87 0.08 -7.36 -20.05
C ASN A 87 -1.36 -7.47 -19.53
N VAL A 88 -1.83 -6.39 -18.89
CA VAL A 88 -3.19 -6.31 -18.38
C VAL A 88 -4.14 -6.33 -19.57
N ILE A 89 -5.01 -7.34 -19.63
CA ILE A 89 -6.19 -7.31 -20.49
C ILE A 89 -7.16 -6.34 -19.81
N ASP A 90 -7.73 -5.39 -20.56
CA ASP A 90 -8.57 -4.31 -20.00
C ASP A 90 -9.69 -4.84 -19.08
N GLU A 91 -10.24 -6.00 -19.40
CA GLU A 91 -11.27 -6.72 -18.65
C GLU A 91 -10.82 -7.21 -17.27
N LEU A 92 -9.51 -7.43 -17.07
CA LEU A 92 -8.91 -7.95 -15.84
C LEU A 92 -8.23 -6.86 -14.99
N GLY A 93 -8.20 -5.60 -15.44
CA GLY A 93 -7.45 -4.52 -14.78
C GLY A 93 -7.92 -4.16 -13.37
N GLU A 94 -9.13 -4.55 -12.99
CA GLU A 94 -9.72 -4.35 -11.66
C GLU A 94 -9.81 -5.63 -10.82
N THR A 95 -9.23 -6.74 -11.30
CA THR A 95 -9.26 -8.01 -10.59
C THR A 95 -8.55 -7.89 -9.25
N LYS A 96 -9.24 -8.29 -8.19
CA LYS A 96 -8.72 -8.33 -6.82
C LYS A 96 -8.07 -9.67 -6.54
N VAL A 97 -7.07 -9.67 -5.66
CA VAL A 97 -6.36 -10.88 -5.25
C VAL A 97 -7.30 -11.91 -4.62
N CYS A 98 -8.40 -11.48 -3.99
CA CYS A 98 -9.40 -12.40 -3.44
C CYS A 98 -10.04 -13.31 -4.50
N ALA A 99 -10.08 -12.90 -5.78
CA ALA A 99 -10.60 -13.73 -6.86
C ALA A 99 -9.66 -14.90 -7.23
N LEU A 100 -8.41 -14.85 -6.78
CA LEU A 100 -7.41 -15.92 -6.92
C LEU A 100 -7.31 -16.81 -5.67
N MET A 101 -8.08 -16.49 -4.63
CA MET A 101 -8.08 -17.21 -3.36
C MET A 101 -9.27 -18.16 -3.29
N SER A 102 -9.09 -19.30 -2.63
CA SER A 102 -10.19 -20.24 -2.44
C SER A 102 -11.21 -19.68 -1.46
N ILE A 103 -12.48 -19.91 -1.77
CA ILE A 103 -13.61 -19.46 -0.93
C ILE A 103 -13.71 -20.33 0.33
N GLU A 104 -13.28 -21.58 0.26
CA GLU A 104 -13.45 -22.60 1.31
C GLU A 104 -12.15 -22.86 2.10
N GLU A 105 -10.99 -22.72 1.46
CA GLU A 105 -9.69 -22.88 2.11
C GLU A 105 -8.96 -21.55 2.29
N LYS A 106 -8.19 -21.42 3.38
CA LYS A 106 -7.26 -20.28 3.58
C LYS A 106 -6.01 -20.43 2.68
N GLY A 107 -6.23 -20.61 1.38
CA GLY A 107 -5.22 -20.97 0.40
C GLY A 107 -5.47 -20.35 -0.97
N TRP A 108 -4.52 -20.56 -1.87
CA TRP A 108 -4.62 -20.16 -3.28
C TRP A 108 -5.38 -21.23 -4.07
N GLU A 109 -6.23 -20.82 -5.00
CA GLU A 109 -6.86 -21.74 -5.96
C GLU A 109 -5.78 -22.20 -6.96
N VAL A 110 -5.25 -23.41 -6.76
CA VAL A 110 -4.13 -23.95 -7.56
C VAL A 110 -4.53 -24.15 -9.03
N ASP A 111 -5.82 -24.27 -9.33
CA ASP A 111 -6.32 -24.39 -10.71
C ASP A 111 -6.36 -23.06 -11.47
N ILE A 112 -6.22 -21.92 -10.76
CA ILE A 112 -6.32 -20.57 -11.32
C ILE A 112 -4.95 -19.85 -11.30
N VAL A 113 -4.00 -20.32 -10.48
CA VAL A 113 -2.66 -19.72 -10.29
C VAL A 113 -1.58 -20.33 -11.18
#